data_AF-A0A950LUY9-F1
#
_entry.id   AF-A0A950LUY9-F1
#
_cell.length_a   1.000
_cell.length_b   1.000
_cell.length_c   1.000
_cell.angle_alpha   90.00
_cell.angle_beta   90.00
_cell.angle_gamma   90.00
#
_symmetry.space_group_name_H-M   'P 1'
#
loop_
_entity.id
_entity.type
_entity.pdbx_description
1 polymer ?
#
loop_
_entity_poly.entity_id
_entity_poly.type
_entity_poly.pdbx_seq_one_letter_code
_entity_poly.pdbx_strand_id
1 'polypeptide(L)'
;MLWTAVAALALCGGELARRAGASGGGEPFAVARIEAAAPAPAPIVSSTPVAAPSSPAAAGALDAASTVKVVRNGGAPAGPQIIDVAQALGIRLAPAPDPRLVEASHYGVLPRIGADGARPADVYARPIAASARMKPGSPRIALLIGGLGLNAEGTTQAIAGLPADVTLGFAPYGGDLEREAARARAAGHEIWLQAPMESFAGSADRPGPHMLLAGASDADNLESLRWLMSRFSGYVGIVNYLGGKFTADTRALSPVLAEIASRGLAYFDDGTSPRSVAGEAAVA
;
A
#
# COMPACT_ATOMS: atom_id res chain seq x y z
N MET A 1 34.57 17.35 51.08
CA MET A 1 35.61 17.76 50.13
C MET A 1 35.84 16.64 49.13
N LEU A 2 35.61 16.93 47.83
CA LEU A 2 36.10 16.30 46.57
C LEU A 2 36.06 14.75 46.42
N TRP A 3 35.28 14.18 45.48
CA TRP A 3 35.63 13.87 44.07
C TRP A 3 36.91 13.01 43.93
N THR A 4 36.93 11.83 43.31
CA THR A 4 36.82 11.60 41.84
C THR A 4 36.64 10.12 41.45
N ALA A 5 36.03 9.94 40.27
CA ALA A 5 35.95 8.72 39.48
C ALA A 5 37.12 8.59 38.47
N VAL A 6 37.49 7.36 38.07
CA VAL A 6 38.28 6.99 36.88
C VAL A 6 37.83 5.56 36.46
N ALA A 7 37.01 5.40 35.42
CA ALA A 7 37.31 5.23 33.98
C ALA A 7 37.72 3.80 33.57
N ALA A 8 36.90 3.18 32.71
CA ALA A 8 37.32 2.12 31.80
C ALA A 8 36.59 2.32 30.46
N LEU A 9 37.36 2.83 29.49
CA LEU A 9 36.98 3.09 28.10
C LEU A 9 37.37 1.84 27.29
N ALA A 10 36.46 1.29 26.50
CA ALA A 10 36.79 0.31 25.46
C ALA A 10 36.32 0.86 24.10
N LEU A 11 37.32 1.31 23.33
CA LEU A 11 37.26 1.63 21.91
C LEU A 11 37.16 0.35 21.06
N CYS A 12 36.36 0.39 20.00
CA CYS A 12 36.55 -0.29 18.70
C CYS A 12 35.39 0.21 17.82
N GLY A 13 35.57 1.11 16.87
CA GLY A 13 36.18 0.95 15.54
C GLY A 13 35.23 1.71 14.60
N GLY A 14 35.66 2.65 13.76
CA GLY A 14 36.53 2.47 12.61
C GLY A 14 35.77 3.05 11.40
N GLU A 15 36.24 4.17 10.89
CA GLU A 15 35.70 4.93 9.76
C GLU A 15 35.58 4.10 8.47
N LEU A 16 34.58 4.39 7.63
CA LEU A 16 34.74 4.68 6.18
C LEU A 16 33.39 4.70 5.46
N ALA A 17 32.96 5.88 5.03
CA ALA A 17 32.69 6.21 3.62
C ALA A 17 31.85 7.49 3.51
N ARG A 18 32.54 8.61 3.32
CA ARG A 18 32.01 9.74 2.57
C ARG A 18 31.73 9.27 1.14
N ARG A 19 30.48 9.36 0.68
CA ARG A 19 30.19 9.60 -0.74
C ARG A 19 29.13 10.67 -0.89
N ALA A 20 29.49 11.64 -1.72
CA ALA A 20 28.72 12.80 -2.10
C ALA A 20 27.51 12.43 -2.95
N GLY A 21 26.48 13.28 -2.87
CA GLY A 21 25.60 13.72 -3.96
C GLY A 21 25.08 12.69 -4.96
N ALA A 22 23.79 12.40 -4.87
CA ALA A 22 22.97 12.11 -6.04
C ALA A 22 21.53 12.57 -5.76
N SER A 23 21.12 13.61 -6.49
CA SER A 23 19.72 13.96 -6.74
C SER A 23 19.07 12.89 -7.62
N GLY A 24 17.86 12.47 -7.28
CA GLY A 24 16.96 11.73 -8.17
C GLY A 24 16.69 10.28 -7.77
N GLY A 25 15.43 10.00 -7.44
CA GLY A 25 14.85 8.65 -7.38
C GLY A 25 15.33 7.79 -6.21
N GLY A 26 14.62 7.86 -5.09
CA GLY A 26 14.76 6.83 -4.05
C GLY A 26 14.44 5.46 -4.63
N GLU A 27 15.41 4.54 -4.58
CA GLU A 27 15.16 3.15 -4.98
C GLU A 27 14.10 2.54 -4.04
N PRO A 28 13.05 1.90 -4.58
CA PRO A 28 12.07 1.24 -3.74
C PRO A 28 12.74 0.11 -2.97
N PHE A 29 12.72 0.18 -1.64
CA PHE A 29 13.17 -0.90 -0.77
C PHE A 29 11.96 -1.56 -0.10
N ALA A 30 12.03 -2.88 0.08
CA ALA A 30 11.06 -3.66 0.84
C ALA A 30 11.81 -4.42 1.94
N VAL A 31 11.33 -4.34 3.18
CA VAL A 31 11.89 -5.09 4.30
C VAL A 31 10.98 -6.29 4.56
N ALA A 32 11.47 -7.48 4.23
CA ALA A 32 10.83 -8.75 4.60
C ALA A 32 11.66 -9.44 5.67
N ARG A 33 11.07 -9.71 6.84
CA ARG A 33 11.72 -10.53 7.87
C ARG A 33 11.54 -12.00 7.48
N ILE A 34 12.63 -12.66 7.09
CA ILE A 34 12.63 -14.11 6.82
C ILE A 34 12.99 -14.83 8.12
N GLU A 35 12.03 -15.52 8.73
CA GLU A 35 12.32 -16.50 9.78
C GLU A 35 12.74 -17.82 9.13
N ALA A 36 13.96 -18.28 9.42
CA ALA A 36 14.49 -19.52 8.87
C ALA A 36 13.82 -20.74 9.51
N ALA A 37 13.05 -21.49 8.73
CA ALA A 37 12.58 -22.82 9.13
C ALA A 37 13.76 -23.81 9.16
N ALA A 38 13.77 -24.72 10.14
CA ALA A 38 14.82 -25.72 10.31
C ALA A 38 14.95 -26.63 9.07
N PRO A 39 16.18 -26.94 8.60
CA PRO A 39 16.39 -27.70 7.38
C PRO A 39 15.99 -29.17 7.57
N ALA A 40 15.14 -29.68 6.67
CA ALA A 40 14.87 -31.10 6.52
C ALA A 40 16.08 -31.81 5.87
N PRO A 41 16.37 -33.08 6.23
CA PRO A 41 17.51 -33.81 5.66
C PRO A 41 17.33 -34.06 4.15
N ALA A 42 18.41 -33.80 3.39
CA ALA A 42 18.41 -33.82 1.93
C ALA A 42 18.35 -35.26 1.36
N PRO A 43 17.52 -35.52 0.32
CA PRO A 43 17.61 -36.75 -0.44
C PRO A 43 18.84 -36.71 -1.37
N ILE A 44 19.55 -37.83 -1.42
CA ILE A 44 20.72 -38.05 -2.28
C ILE A 44 20.22 -38.25 -3.71
N VAL A 45 20.60 -37.36 -4.64
CA VAL A 45 20.33 -37.51 -6.07
C VAL A 45 21.64 -37.64 -6.84
N SER A 46 21.85 -38.82 -7.40
CA SER A 46 22.93 -39.12 -8.33
C SER A 46 22.71 -38.38 -9.64
N SER A 47 23.66 -37.55 -10.05
CA SER A 47 23.61 -36.83 -11.33
C SER A 47 24.13 -37.73 -12.46
N THR A 48 23.25 -38.19 -13.33
CA THR A 48 23.62 -38.64 -14.68
C THR A 48 23.42 -37.46 -15.65
N PRO A 49 24.41 -37.07 -16.47
CA PRO A 49 24.21 -36.00 -17.44
C PRO A 49 23.33 -36.52 -18.59
N VAL A 50 22.12 -35.98 -18.73
CA VAL A 50 21.31 -36.18 -19.94
C VAL A 50 21.68 -35.09 -20.94
N ALA A 51 22.25 -35.53 -22.07
CA ALA A 51 22.58 -34.68 -23.21
C ALA A 51 21.34 -33.97 -23.77
N ALA A 52 21.50 -32.70 -24.13
CA ALA A 52 20.48 -31.88 -24.76
C ALA A 52 20.13 -32.42 -26.16
N PRO A 53 18.85 -32.68 -26.50
CA PRO A 53 18.47 -32.92 -27.88
C PRO A 53 18.30 -31.59 -28.62
N SER A 54 19.19 -31.34 -29.56
CA SER A 54 19.04 -30.37 -30.63
C SER A 54 18.04 -30.88 -31.66
N SER A 55 16.76 -30.49 -31.57
CA SER A 55 15.84 -30.37 -32.72
C SER A 55 14.48 -29.76 -32.34
N PRO A 56 13.81 -29.01 -33.24
CA PRO A 56 12.58 -28.26 -32.93
C PRO A 56 11.30 -29.09 -32.81
N ALA A 57 11.37 -30.42 -32.86
CA ALA A 57 10.20 -31.30 -33.00
C ALA A 57 9.57 -31.78 -31.68
N ALA A 58 10.01 -31.29 -30.52
CA ALA A 58 9.47 -31.71 -29.20
C ALA A 58 8.33 -30.80 -28.67
N ALA A 59 8.04 -29.68 -29.33
CA ALA A 59 6.99 -28.76 -28.88
C ALA A 59 5.55 -29.20 -29.22
N GLY A 60 5.36 -30.16 -30.14
CA GLY A 60 4.03 -30.62 -30.54
C GLY A 60 3.43 -31.74 -29.68
N ALA A 61 4.23 -32.39 -28.83
CA ALA A 61 3.79 -33.58 -28.08
C ALA A 61 3.12 -33.26 -26.73
N LEU A 62 3.26 -32.03 -26.20
CA LEU A 62 2.61 -31.59 -24.96
C LEU A 62 1.22 -30.99 -25.18
N ASP A 63 0.88 -30.60 -26.42
CA ASP A 63 -0.44 -30.04 -26.77
C ASP A 63 -1.53 -31.12 -26.90
N ALA A 64 -1.17 -32.40 -27.02
CA ALA A 64 -2.13 -33.50 -27.12
C ALA A 64 -2.70 -33.94 -25.75
N ALA A 65 -2.11 -33.50 -24.63
CA ALA A 65 -2.53 -33.87 -23.27
C ALA A 65 -3.33 -32.78 -22.54
N SER A 66 -3.58 -31.63 -23.18
CA SER A 66 -4.32 -30.50 -22.61
C SER A 66 -5.66 -30.34 -23.34
N THR A 67 -6.77 -30.48 -22.62
CA THR A 67 -8.14 -30.24 -23.14
C THR A 67 -8.45 -28.76 -23.40
N VAL A 68 -7.45 -27.89 -23.50
CA VAL A 68 -7.61 -26.46 -23.81
C VAL A 68 -7.12 -26.20 -25.23
N LYS A 69 -8.05 -26.10 -26.18
CA LYS A 69 -7.76 -25.75 -27.58
C LYS A 69 -7.53 -24.24 -27.70
N VAL A 70 -6.26 -23.82 -27.63
CA VAL A 70 -5.86 -22.43 -27.87
C VAL A 70 -5.74 -22.21 -29.39
N VAL A 71 -6.70 -21.52 -30.00
CA VAL A 71 -6.55 -21.03 -31.38
C VAL A 71 -5.78 -19.71 -31.32
N ARG A 72 -4.56 -19.70 -31.88
CA ARG A 72 -3.69 -18.52 -31.92
C ARG A 72 -3.68 -17.95 -33.34
N ASN A 73 -4.27 -16.76 -33.52
CA ASN A 73 -4.09 -15.97 -34.72
C ASN A 73 -3.12 -14.82 -34.39
N GLY A 74 -1.94 -14.80 -35.02
CA GLY A 74 -0.92 -13.76 -34.86
C GLY A 74 0.23 -14.15 -33.93
N GLY A 75 1.43 -14.29 -34.51
CA GLY A 75 2.67 -14.60 -33.79
C GLY A 75 3.31 -13.37 -33.16
N ALA A 76 3.24 -13.27 -31.84
CA ALA A 76 4.10 -12.40 -31.04
C ALA A 76 4.64 -13.18 -29.82
N PRO A 77 5.89 -12.97 -29.39
CA PRO A 77 6.49 -13.68 -28.27
C PRO A 77 5.84 -13.30 -26.93
N ALA A 78 5.71 -14.29 -26.05
CA ALA A 78 5.00 -14.17 -24.77
C ALA A 78 5.80 -13.32 -23.77
N GLY A 79 5.31 -12.12 -23.49
CA GLY A 79 5.63 -11.39 -22.26
C GLY A 79 4.97 -12.03 -21.03
N PRO A 80 5.32 -11.61 -19.80
CA PRO A 80 4.67 -12.11 -18.59
C PRO A 80 3.17 -11.86 -18.66
N GLN A 81 2.38 -12.93 -18.57
CA GLN A 81 0.92 -12.84 -18.56
C GLN A 81 0.45 -12.61 -17.12
N ILE A 82 -0.09 -11.41 -16.87
CA ILE A 82 -0.83 -11.12 -15.64
C ILE A 82 -2.17 -11.85 -15.78
N ILE A 83 -2.33 -12.96 -15.06
CA ILE A 83 -3.62 -13.64 -14.97
C ILE A 83 -4.47 -12.84 -13.98
N ASP A 84 -5.42 -12.06 -14.47
CA ASP A 84 -6.44 -11.44 -13.62
C ASP A 84 -7.47 -12.51 -13.21
N VAL A 85 -7.15 -13.21 -12.13
CA VAL A 85 -8.00 -14.26 -11.55
C VAL A 85 -9.34 -13.67 -11.09
N ALA A 86 -9.39 -12.40 -10.68
CA ALA A 86 -10.57 -11.80 -10.10
C ALA A 86 -11.57 -11.30 -11.13
N GLN A 87 -11.10 -10.79 -12.27
CA GLN A 87 -11.97 -10.47 -13.41
C GLN A 87 -12.62 -11.75 -13.97
N ALA A 88 -11.87 -12.86 -14.00
CA ALA A 88 -12.39 -14.17 -14.37
C ALA A 88 -13.41 -14.73 -13.37
N LEU A 89 -13.29 -14.37 -12.07
CA LEU A 89 -14.22 -14.75 -11.01
C LEU A 89 -15.37 -13.75 -10.82
N GLY A 90 -15.45 -12.68 -11.62
CA GLY A 90 -16.56 -11.72 -11.58
C GLY A 90 -16.61 -10.86 -10.32
N ILE A 91 -15.49 -10.68 -9.60
CA ILE A 91 -15.47 -9.82 -8.42
C ILE A 91 -15.77 -8.37 -8.84
N ARG A 92 -16.69 -7.75 -8.11
CA ARG A 92 -17.09 -6.35 -8.28
C ARG A 92 -17.06 -5.67 -6.92
N LEU A 93 -16.56 -4.45 -6.90
CA LEU A 93 -16.61 -3.60 -5.71
C LEU A 93 -18.01 -3.00 -5.54
N ALA A 94 -18.36 -2.67 -4.30
CA ALA A 94 -19.55 -1.88 -4.02
C ALA A 94 -19.49 -0.53 -4.76
N PRO A 95 -20.60 -0.02 -5.30
CA PRO A 95 -20.67 1.32 -5.88
C PRO A 95 -20.25 2.38 -4.84
N ALA A 96 -19.57 3.44 -5.31
CA ALA A 96 -19.20 4.58 -4.48
C ALA A 96 -19.56 5.89 -5.20
N PRO A 97 -20.02 6.93 -4.48
CA PRO A 97 -20.32 6.92 -3.05
C PRO A 97 -21.62 6.15 -2.70
N ASP A 98 -21.59 5.34 -1.65
CA ASP A 98 -22.80 4.84 -0.97
C ASP A 98 -23.40 5.98 -0.13
N PRO A 99 -24.66 6.39 -0.38
CA PRO A 99 -25.32 7.49 0.35
C PRO A 99 -25.39 7.29 1.87
N ARG A 100 -25.33 6.04 2.36
CA ARG A 100 -25.32 5.75 3.79
C ARG A 100 -24.00 6.14 4.45
N LEU A 101 -22.90 6.08 3.69
CA LEU A 101 -21.52 6.19 4.15
C LEU A 101 -20.90 7.56 3.91
N VAL A 102 -21.70 8.54 3.48
CA VAL A 102 -21.25 9.91 3.28
C VAL A 102 -22.14 10.91 4.01
N GLU A 103 -21.54 12.01 4.42
CA GLU A 103 -22.24 13.21 4.92
C GLU A 103 -21.74 14.45 4.19
N ALA A 104 -22.61 15.45 4.08
CA ALA A 104 -22.21 16.75 3.57
C ALA A 104 -21.47 17.55 4.66
N SER A 105 -20.41 18.25 4.26
CA SER A 105 -19.67 19.17 5.11
C SER A 105 -19.31 20.44 4.33
N HIS A 106 -18.75 21.43 5.03
CA HIS A 106 -18.19 22.62 4.41
C HIS A 106 -17.10 22.31 3.37
N TYR A 107 -16.32 21.23 3.54
CA TYR A 107 -15.23 20.86 2.62
C TYR A 107 -15.69 20.00 1.44
N GLY A 108 -16.96 19.60 1.41
CA GLY A 108 -17.50 18.58 0.49
C GLY A 108 -17.99 17.34 1.24
N VAL A 109 -18.07 16.22 0.53
CA VAL A 109 -18.54 14.96 1.11
C VAL A 109 -17.49 14.33 2.01
N LEU A 110 -17.86 13.92 3.21
CA LEU A 110 -16.97 13.21 4.14
C LEU A 110 -17.49 11.80 4.39
N PRO A 111 -16.61 10.83 4.65
CA PRO A 111 -17.01 9.49 5.04
C PRO A 111 -17.62 9.51 6.45
N ARG A 112 -18.62 8.64 6.67
CA ARG A 112 -19.23 8.38 7.96
C ARG A 112 -19.59 6.91 8.13
N ILE A 113 -19.85 6.50 9.36
CA ILE A 113 -20.50 5.23 9.66
C ILE A 113 -22.00 5.37 9.36
N GLY A 114 -22.56 4.38 8.65
CA GLY A 114 -24.00 4.32 8.36
C GLY A 114 -24.84 4.15 9.62
N ALA A 115 -26.11 4.57 9.58
CA ALA A 115 -27.02 4.39 10.71
C ALA A 115 -27.27 2.91 11.07
N ASP A 116 -26.98 2.00 10.15
CA ASP A 116 -26.99 0.55 10.29
C ASP A 116 -25.66 -0.02 10.83
N GLY A 117 -24.70 0.83 11.17
CA GLY A 117 -23.37 0.44 11.61
C GLY A 117 -22.40 0.09 10.47
N ALA A 118 -22.80 0.23 9.20
CA ALA A 118 -21.93 -0.05 8.07
C ALA A 118 -20.74 0.93 8.05
N ARG A 119 -19.52 0.39 7.92
CA ARG A 119 -18.29 1.19 7.88
C ARG A 119 -17.74 1.27 6.45
N PRO A 120 -17.21 2.42 6.01
CA PRO A 120 -16.47 2.52 4.75
C PRO A 120 -15.38 1.45 4.59
N ALA A 121 -14.65 1.16 5.66
CA ALA A 121 -13.60 0.13 5.68
C ALA A 121 -14.11 -1.28 5.34
N ASP A 122 -15.38 -1.59 5.59
CA ASP A 122 -15.96 -2.91 5.29
C ASP A 122 -16.66 -2.92 3.93
N VAL A 123 -17.44 -1.88 3.62
CA VAL A 123 -18.28 -1.83 2.41
C VAL A 123 -17.46 -1.60 1.15
N TYR A 124 -16.43 -0.76 1.24
CA TYR A 124 -15.58 -0.45 0.09
C TYR A 124 -14.40 -1.40 -0.08
N ALA A 125 -14.19 -2.31 0.89
CA ALA A 125 -13.16 -3.32 0.83
C ALA A 125 -13.33 -4.24 -0.37
N ARG A 126 -12.21 -4.63 -0.95
CA ARG A 126 -12.22 -5.62 -2.02
C ARG A 126 -12.51 -7.01 -1.45
N PRO A 127 -13.54 -7.72 -1.96
CA PRO A 127 -13.76 -9.10 -1.59
C PRO A 127 -12.56 -9.94 -2.00
N ILE A 128 -12.05 -10.75 -1.07
CA ILE A 128 -10.98 -11.69 -1.36
C ILE A 128 -11.57 -12.81 -2.21
N ALA A 129 -11.02 -13.01 -3.41
CA ALA A 129 -11.39 -14.12 -4.27
C ALA A 129 -11.02 -15.44 -3.59
N ALA A 130 -11.94 -16.08 -2.88
CA ALA A 130 -11.69 -17.43 -2.37
C ALA A 130 -11.56 -18.39 -3.57
N SER A 131 -10.33 -18.57 -4.05
CA SER A 131 -10.06 -19.58 -5.06
C SER A 131 -10.09 -20.95 -4.40
N ALA A 132 -10.50 -21.99 -5.13
CA ALA A 132 -10.45 -23.37 -4.65
C ALA A 132 -9.02 -23.82 -4.25
N ARG A 133 -7.99 -23.03 -4.61
CA ARG A 133 -6.58 -23.24 -4.25
C ARG A 133 -6.18 -22.54 -2.95
N MET A 134 -6.93 -21.54 -2.48
CA MET A 134 -6.66 -20.87 -1.21
C MET A 134 -7.33 -21.64 -0.07
N LYS A 135 -6.52 -22.37 0.68
CA LYS A 135 -6.96 -23.03 1.92
C LYS A 135 -7.12 -21.99 3.03
N PRO A 136 -7.98 -22.24 4.03
CA PRO A 136 -7.98 -21.45 5.25
C PRO A 136 -6.57 -21.38 5.84
N GLY A 137 -6.12 -20.17 6.20
CA GLY A 137 -4.77 -19.95 6.75
C GLY A 137 -3.64 -19.85 5.71
N SER A 138 -3.93 -19.87 4.41
CA SER A 138 -2.91 -19.55 3.40
C SER A 138 -2.28 -18.17 3.67
N PRO A 139 -0.95 -18.01 3.50
CA PRO A 139 -0.30 -16.71 3.65
C PRO A 139 -0.87 -15.73 2.63
N ARG A 140 -1.02 -14.47 3.05
CA ARG A 140 -1.62 -13.39 2.25
C ARG A 140 -0.66 -12.23 2.16
N ILE A 141 -0.59 -11.64 0.98
CA ILE A 141 0.19 -10.43 0.70
C ILE A 141 -0.79 -9.38 0.21
N ALA A 142 -0.70 -8.18 0.79
CA ALA A 142 -1.36 -6.98 0.27
C ALA A 142 -0.28 -6.08 -0.33
N LEU A 143 -0.56 -5.49 -1.50
CA LEU A 143 0.32 -4.53 -2.15
C LEU A 143 -0.45 -3.23 -2.34
N LEU A 144 0.06 -2.14 -1.75
CA LEU A 144 -0.45 -0.79 -1.91
C LEU A 144 0.54 0.02 -2.74
N ILE A 145 0.09 0.57 -3.87
CA ILE A 145 0.86 1.49 -4.70
C ILE A 145 0.35 2.90 -4.45
N GLY A 146 1.19 3.76 -3.91
CA GLY A 146 0.87 5.17 -3.63
C GLY A 146 1.23 6.12 -4.77
N GLY A 147 0.92 7.40 -4.58
CA GLY A 147 1.28 8.51 -5.47
C GLY A 147 0.29 8.75 -6.59
N LEU A 148 -0.85 8.05 -6.61
CA LEU A 148 -1.84 8.22 -7.66
C LEU A 148 -2.44 9.62 -7.61
N GLY A 149 -2.73 10.16 -8.79
CA GLY A 149 -3.23 11.52 -9.00
C GLY A 149 -2.13 12.56 -9.21
N LEU A 150 -0.88 12.33 -8.75
CA LEU A 150 0.22 13.29 -8.92
C LEU A 150 0.74 13.36 -10.36
N ASN A 151 0.75 12.22 -11.06
CA ASN A 151 1.09 12.12 -12.48
C ASN A 151 -0.06 11.45 -13.23
N ALA A 152 -0.70 12.17 -14.17
CA ALA A 152 -1.88 11.70 -14.86
C ALA A 152 -1.62 10.45 -15.73
N GLU A 153 -0.46 10.38 -16.39
CA GLU A 153 -0.08 9.26 -17.23
C GLU A 153 0.22 8.02 -16.37
N GLY A 154 1.05 8.16 -15.34
CA GLY A 154 1.37 7.10 -14.40
C GLY A 154 0.14 6.57 -13.67
N THR A 155 -0.80 7.45 -13.30
CA THR A 155 -2.09 7.06 -12.70
C THR A 155 -2.92 6.23 -13.68
N THR A 156 -3.02 6.67 -14.93
CA THR A 156 -3.76 5.93 -15.97
C THR A 156 -3.12 4.57 -16.26
N GLN A 157 -1.80 4.50 -16.35
CA GLN A 157 -1.07 3.24 -16.55
C GLN A 157 -1.22 2.30 -15.35
N ALA A 158 -1.16 2.81 -14.12
CA ALA A 158 -1.36 2.01 -12.92
C ALA A 158 -2.77 1.39 -12.88
N ILE A 159 -3.81 2.18 -13.12
CA ILE A 159 -5.21 1.71 -13.12
C ILE A 159 -5.47 0.68 -14.23
N ALA A 160 -4.87 0.85 -15.42
CA ALA A 160 -5.12 -0.03 -16.55
C ALA A 160 -4.22 -1.27 -16.57
N GLY A 161 -3.01 -1.18 -16.03
CA GLY A 161 -1.95 -2.19 -16.18
C GLY A 161 -1.75 -3.07 -14.95
N LEU A 162 -2.11 -2.61 -13.75
CA LEU A 162 -1.99 -3.42 -12.54
C LEU A 162 -3.20 -4.36 -12.41
N PRO A 163 -3.00 -5.60 -11.92
CA PRO A 163 -4.12 -6.47 -11.61
C PRO A 163 -4.99 -5.86 -10.51
N ALA A 164 -6.31 -6.12 -10.58
CA ALA A 164 -7.30 -5.54 -9.66
C ALA A 164 -7.08 -5.87 -8.17
N ASP A 165 -6.25 -6.87 -7.86
CA ASP A 165 -5.84 -7.23 -6.50
C ASP A 165 -4.82 -6.26 -5.88
N VAL A 166 -4.22 -5.38 -6.68
CA VAL A 166 -3.34 -4.32 -6.19
C VAL A 166 -4.18 -3.16 -5.66
N THR A 167 -3.88 -2.71 -4.45
CA THR A 167 -4.53 -1.58 -3.79
C THR A 167 -3.86 -0.28 -4.22
N LEU A 168 -4.64 0.79 -4.41
CA LEU A 168 -4.16 2.06 -4.94
C LEU A 168 -4.35 3.21 -3.93
N GLY A 169 -3.26 3.89 -3.58
CA GLY A 169 -3.24 5.06 -2.70
C GLY A 169 -3.21 6.36 -3.50
N PHE A 170 -4.22 7.20 -3.32
CA PHE A 170 -4.32 8.50 -3.99
C PHE A 170 -3.78 9.62 -3.10
N ALA A 171 -2.92 10.46 -3.70
CA ALA A 171 -2.48 11.69 -3.10
C ALA A 171 -3.59 12.76 -3.20
N PRO A 172 -3.79 13.58 -2.15
CA PRO A 172 -4.95 14.46 -2.00
C PRO A 172 -4.89 15.71 -2.90
N TYR A 173 -3.72 15.98 -3.47
CA TYR A 173 -3.45 17.11 -4.36
C TYR A 173 -3.37 16.70 -5.84
N GLY A 174 -3.73 15.46 -6.16
CA GLY A 174 -3.78 15.00 -7.55
C GLY A 174 -4.87 15.69 -8.38
N GLY A 175 -4.74 15.59 -9.70
CA GLY A 175 -5.72 16.13 -10.65
C GLY A 175 -6.94 15.22 -10.81
N ASP A 176 -8.14 15.79 -10.76
CA ASP A 176 -9.44 15.11 -10.97
C ASP A 176 -9.60 13.77 -10.21
N LEU A 177 -9.33 13.83 -8.90
CA LEU A 177 -9.29 12.64 -8.03
C LEU A 177 -10.60 11.86 -7.99
N GLU A 178 -11.75 12.53 -8.09
CA GLU A 178 -13.05 11.84 -8.10
C GLU A 178 -13.19 10.93 -9.31
N ARG A 179 -12.86 11.44 -10.50
CA ARG A 179 -12.87 10.66 -11.73
C ARG A 179 -11.87 9.53 -11.67
N GLU A 180 -10.64 9.80 -11.21
CA GLU A 180 -9.58 8.78 -11.13
C GLU A 180 -9.91 7.67 -10.13
N ALA A 181 -10.45 8.02 -8.97
CA ALA A 181 -10.93 7.07 -7.97
C ALA A 181 -12.08 6.21 -8.52
N ALA A 182 -13.03 6.81 -9.24
CA ALA A 182 -14.11 6.07 -9.88
C ALA A 182 -13.58 5.09 -10.96
N ARG A 183 -12.60 5.51 -11.77
CA ARG A 183 -11.93 4.62 -12.75
C ARG A 183 -11.21 3.46 -12.07
N ALA A 184 -10.45 3.74 -11.01
CA ALA A 184 -9.75 2.71 -10.23
C ALA A 184 -10.73 1.68 -9.65
N ARG A 185 -11.85 2.13 -9.05
CA ARG A 185 -12.87 1.23 -8.51
C ARG A 185 -13.60 0.44 -9.60
N ALA A 186 -13.86 1.05 -10.76
CA ALA A 186 -14.45 0.35 -11.89
C ALA A 186 -13.52 -0.74 -12.46
N ALA A 187 -12.21 -0.53 -12.41
CA ALA A 187 -11.20 -1.54 -12.70
C ALA A 187 -11.04 -2.60 -11.58
N GLY A 188 -11.69 -2.40 -10.42
CA GLY A 188 -11.75 -3.36 -9.33
C GLY A 188 -10.73 -3.14 -8.22
N HIS A 189 -9.92 -2.08 -8.28
CA HIS A 189 -8.94 -1.79 -7.25
C HIS A 189 -9.59 -1.28 -5.95
N GLU A 190 -9.16 -1.82 -4.82
CA GLU A 190 -9.37 -1.16 -3.54
C GLU A 190 -8.56 0.14 -3.51
N ILE A 191 -9.14 1.22 -2.96
CA ILE A 191 -8.49 2.53 -2.95
C ILE A 191 -8.34 3.09 -1.54
N TRP A 192 -7.28 3.86 -1.32
CA TRP A 192 -6.89 4.48 -0.06
C TRP A 192 -6.58 5.97 -0.26
N LEU A 193 -6.81 6.78 0.77
CA LEU A 193 -6.35 8.17 0.81
C LEU A 193 -4.95 8.25 1.44
N GLN A 194 -4.01 8.91 0.78
CA GLN A 194 -2.70 9.17 1.37
C GLN A 194 -2.69 10.52 2.10
N ALA A 195 -2.56 10.52 3.41
CA ALA A 195 -2.51 11.73 4.22
C ALA A 195 -1.07 12.24 4.36
N PRO A 196 -0.73 13.45 3.87
CA PRO A 196 0.58 14.04 4.05
C PRO A 196 0.80 14.41 5.51
N MET A 197 1.89 13.92 6.09
CA MET A 197 2.22 14.10 7.50
C MET A 197 3.65 14.64 7.67
N GLU A 198 3.87 15.45 8.69
CA GLU A 198 5.17 16.09 8.94
C GLU A 198 6.31 15.08 9.10
N SER A 199 7.36 15.25 8.31
CA SER A 199 8.62 14.53 8.43
C SER A 199 9.64 15.34 9.26
N PHE A 200 10.81 14.76 9.52
CA PHE A 200 11.91 15.51 10.15
C PHE A 200 12.64 16.47 9.20
N ALA A 201 12.34 16.44 7.89
CA ALA A 201 13.06 17.20 6.86
C ALA A 201 12.73 18.71 6.81
N GLY A 202 11.90 19.22 7.72
CA GLY A 202 11.56 20.65 7.79
C GLY A 202 10.60 21.10 6.68
N SER A 203 10.44 22.43 6.52
CA SER A 203 9.39 23.02 5.68
C SER A 203 9.62 22.99 4.16
N ALA A 204 10.84 22.69 3.72
CA ALA A 204 11.20 22.70 2.30
C ALA A 204 10.47 21.61 1.49
N ASP A 205 10.14 20.50 2.14
CA ASP A 205 9.53 19.32 1.50
C ASP A 205 8.04 19.16 1.88
N ARG A 206 7.29 20.26 2.02
CA ARG A 206 5.84 20.20 2.31
C ARG A 206 5.02 19.92 1.05
N PRO A 207 4.48 18.70 0.84
CA PRO A 207 3.57 18.35 -0.26
C PRO A 207 2.30 19.19 -0.42
N GLY A 208 1.91 20.02 0.56
CA GLY A 208 0.80 20.96 0.41
C GLY A 208 0.37 21.65 1.69
N PRO A 209 -0.68 22.51 1.62
CA PRO A 209 -1.13 23.35 2.73
C PRO A 209 -1.73 22.55 3.89
N HIS A 210 -2.48 21.47 3.60
CA HIS A 210 -3.17 20.63 4.59
C HIS A 210 -2.32 19.44 5.08
N MET A 211 -0.99 19.60 5.10
CA MET A 211 -0.13 18.63 5.78
C MET A 211 -0.43 18.64 7.28
N LEU A 212 -0.55 17.45 7.89
CA LEU A 212 -0.71 17.28 9.32
C LEU A 212 0.62 17.55 10.05
N LEU A 213 0.60 18.40 11.07
CA LEU A 213 1.82 18.90 11.75
C LEU A 213 1.82 18.50 13.22
N ALA A 214 2.95 18.00 13.72
CA ALA A 214 3.08 17.57 15.11
C ALA A 214 2.94 18.75 16.09
N GLY A 215 3.36 19.94 15.66
CA GLY A 215 3.28 21.18 16.43
C GLY A 215 1.96 21.95 16.29
N ALA A 216 1.04 21.52 15.41
CA ALA A 216 -0.25 22.18 15.26
C ALA A 216 -1.22 21.81 16.40
N SER A 217 -2.28 22.60 16.55
CA SER A 217 -3.37 22.26 17.46
C SER A 217 -4.16 21.08 16.90
N ASP A 218 -4.86 20.36 17.78
CA ASP A 218 -5.69 19.23 17.39
C ASP A 218 -6.79 19.69 16.41
N ALA A 219 -7.36 20.88 16.65
CA ALA A 219 -8.37 21.47 15.78
C ALA A 219 -7.85 21.71 14.35
N ASP A 220 -6.66 22.27 14.19
CA ASP A 220 -6.07 22.56 12.87
C ASP A 220 -5.76 21.28 12.09
N ASN A 221 -5.26 20.25 12.79
CA ASN A 221 -5.00 18.94 12.18
C ASN A 221 -6.29 18.24 11.78
N LEU A 222 -7.35 18.30 12.61
CA LEU A 222 -8.65 17.74 12.27
C LEU A 222 -9.32 18.49 11.12
N GLU A 223 -9.16 19.80 11.04
CA GLU A 223 -9.60 20.61 9.91
C GLU A 223 -8.91 20.18 8.61
N SER A 224 -7.58 20.08 8.66
CA SER A 224 -6.77 19.61 7.52
C SER A 224 -7.14 18.19 7.11
N LEU A 225 -7.33 17.28 8.08
CA LEU A 225 -7.73 15.90 7.81
C LEU A 225 -9.10 15.82 7.13
N ARG A 226 -10.09 16.62 7.57
CA ARG A 226 -11.42 16.65 6.94
C ARG A 226 -11.34 17.21 5.51
N TRP A 227 -10.51 18.22 5.27
CA TRP A 227 -10.24 18.68 3.90
C TRP A 227 -9.62 17.58 3.03
N LEU A 228 -8.66 16.82 3.56
CA LEU A 228 -8.04 15.69 2.84
C LEU A 228 -9.07 14.58 2.54
N MET A 229 -9.96 14.30 3.48
CA MET A 229 -11.01 13.29 3.33
C MET A 229 -12.07 13.67 2.31
N SER A 230 -12.28 14.96 2.04
CA SER A 230 -13.30 15.43 1.11
C SER A 230 -12.89 15.40 -0.36
N ARG A 231 -11.63 15.04 -0.65
CA ARG A 231 -11.08 15.12 -2.02
C ARG A 231 -11.68 14.11 -2.99
N PHE A 232 -12.16 12.99 -2.50
CA PHE A 232 -12.89 11.96 -3.24
C PHE A 232 -13.61 11.03 -2.25
N SER A 233 -14.30 9.99 -2.73
CA SER A 233 -15.02 9.03 -1.90
C SER A 233 -14.75 7.58 -2.33
N GLY A 234 -15.21 6.61 -1.54
CA GLY A 234 -15.08 5.19 -1.88
C GLY A 234 -13.74 4.55 -1.48
N TYR A 235 -12.97 5.17 -0.60
CA TYR A 235 -11.77 4.58 -0.01
C TYR A 235 -12.08 3.88 1.31
N VAL A 236 -11.27 2.87 1.63
CA VAL A 236 -11.45 2.05 2.85
C VAL A 236 -10.74 2.66 4.05
N GLY A 237 -9.73 3.49 3.82
CA GLY A 237 -8.85 3.96 4.87
C GLY A 237 -7.86 5.03 4.43
N ILE A 238 -7.06 5.44 5.41
CA ILE A 238 -6.00 6.44 5.28
C ILE A 238 -4.65 5.76 5.50
N VAL A 239 -3.68 6.07 4.64
CA VAL A 239 -2.28 5.71 4.80
C VAL A 239 -1.45 6.97 4.96
N ASN A 240 -0.40 6.95 5.77
CA ASN A 240 0.51 8.09 5.87
C ASN A 240 1.31 8.28 4.57
N TYR A 241 1.60 9.54 4.24
CA TYR A 241 2.64 9.92 3.29
C TYR A 241 3.66 10.74 4.05
N LEU A 242 4.89 10.23 4.14
CA LEU A 242 5.91 10.69 5.08
C LEU A 242 5.46 10.45 6.54
N GLY A 243 5.50 11.47 7.40
CA GLY A 243 5.01 11.36 8.77
C GLY A 243 6.05 10.97 9.82
N GLY A 244 7.34 10.88 9.48
CA GLY A 244 8.38 10.50 10.45
C GLY A 244 8.33 11.24 11.79
N LYS A 245 7.99 12.53 11.78
CA LYS A 245 7.83 13.33 13.01
C LYS A 245 6.42 13.23 13.57
N PHE A 246 5.40 13.32 12.72
CA PHE A 246 3.99 13.27 13.13
C PHE A 246 3.60 11.95 13.79
N THR A 247 3.96 10.81 13.17
CA THR A 247 3.60 9.49 13.66
C THR A 247 4.38 9.07 14.90
N ALA A 248 5.46 9.78 15.24
CA ALA A 248 6.22 9.56 16.47
C ALA A 248 5.71 10.39 17.66
N ASP A 249 4.70 11.26 17.45
CA ASP A 249 4.12 12.11 18.48
C ASP A 249 2.70 11.61 18.83
N THR A 250 2.57 10.90 19.96
CA THR A 250 1.28 10.38 20.43
C THR A 250 0.22 11.47 20.60
N ARG A 251 0.60 12.68 21.03
CA ARG A 251 -0.33 13.79 21.26
C ARG A 251 -0.93 14.27 19.94
N ALA A 252 -0.12 14.34 18.89
CA ALA A 252 -0.59 14.76 17.58
C ALA A 252 -1.35 13.65 16.83
N LEU A 253 -0.90 12.40 16.95
CA LEU A 253 -1.46 11.26 16.21
C LEU A 253 -2.80 10.77 16.76
N SER A 254 -2.97 10.73 18.09
CA SER A 254 -4.16 10.11 18.71
C SER A 254 -5.48 10.77 18.30
N PRO A 255 -5.62 12.11 18.29
CA PRO A 255 -6.86 12.75 17.82
C PRO A 255 -7.18 12.45 16.35
N VAL A 256 -6.14 12.34 15.50
CA VAL A 256 -6.29 12.00 14.08
C VAL A 256 -6.77 10.56 13.92
N LEU A 257 -6.19 9.60 14.64
CA LEU A 257 -6.64 8.21 14.61
C LEU A 257 -8.07 8.07 15.13
N ALA A 258 -8.44 8.82 16.17
CA ALA A 258 -9.81 8.84 16.70
C ALA A 258 -10.83 9.34 15.67
N GLU A 259 -10.53 10.41 14.93
CA GLU A 259 -11.39 10.93 13.85
C GLU A 259 -11.49 9.94 12.67
N ILE A 260 -10.39 9.26 12.32
CA ILE A 260 -10.40 8.21 11.28
C ILE A 260 -11.32 7.06 11.71
N ALA A 261 -11.16 6.59 12.95
CA ALA A 261 -11.96 5.51 13.52
C ALA A 261 -13.44 5.89 13.64
N SER A 262 -13.76 7.12 14.08
CA SER A 262 -15.15 7.58 14.20
C SER A 262 -15.88 7.67 12.86
N ARG A 263 -15.13 7.76 11.75
CA ARG A 263 -15.67 7.71 10.38
C ARG A 263 -15.73 6.30 9.79
N GLY A 264 -15.32 5.28 10.55
CA GLY A 264 -15.32 3.89 10.11
C GLY A 264 -14.27 3.60 9.03
N LEU A 265 -13.18 4.35 9.03
CA LEU A 265 -12.04 4.15 8.14
C LEU A 265 -10.95 3.32 8.81
N ALA A 266 -10.19 2.57 8.01
CA ALA A 266 -8.97 1.95 8.45
C ALA A 266 -7.80 2.96 8.45
N TYR A 267 -6.77 2.66 9.25
CA TYR A 267 -5.47 3.34 9.17
C TYR A 267 -4.40 2.31 8.83
N PHE A 268 -3.50 2.66 7.91
CA PHE A 268 -2.35 1.86 7.54
C PHE A 268 -1.08 2.70 7.73
N ASP A 269 -0.19 2.23 8.59
CA ASP A 269 1.15 2.79 8.73
C ASP A 269 2.07 2.12 7.71
N ASP A 270 2.65 2.90 6.80
CA ASP A 270 3.55 2.41 5.76
C ASP A 270 4.92 1.94 6.28
N GLY A 271 5.21 2.14 7.58
CA GLY A 271 6.43 1.70 8.23
C GLY A 271 7.65 2.57 7.92
N THR A 272 7.49 3.69 7.23
CA THR A 272 8.60 4.61 6.92
C THR A 272 9.14 5.34 8.15
N SER A 273 8.39 5.32 9.26
CA SER A 273 8.81 5.85 10.56
C SER A 273 9.11 4.70 11.56
N PRO A 274 10.38 4.39 11.85
CA PRO A 274 10.74 3.37 12.83
C PRO A 274 10.27 3.65 14.26
N ARG A 275 9.86 4.90 14.53
CA ARG A 275 9.38 5.38 15.83
C ARG A 275 7.89 5.65 15.82
N SER A 276 7.16 5.17 14.81
CA SER A 276 5.71 5.35 14.77
C SER A 276 5.06 4.72 16.01
N VAL A 277 4.20 5.49 16.66
CA VAL A 277 3.38 5.02 17.78
C VAL A 277 1.97 4.62 17.34
N ALA A 278 1.71 4.55 16.03
CA ALA A 278 0.37 4.28 15.49
C ALA A 278 -0.23 2.96 16.00
N GLY A 279 0.58 1.90 16.13
CA GLY A 279 0.13 0.62 16.66
C GLY A 279 -0.29 0.69 18.13
N GLU A 280 0.40 1.49 18.93
CA GLU A 280 0.07 1.69 20.35
C GLU A 280 -1.15 2.61 20.52
N ALA A 281 -1.20 3.69 19.74
CA ALA A 281 -2.27 4.68 19.78
C ALA A 281 -3.60 4.17 19.20
N ALA A 282 -3.59 3.13 18.35
CA ALA A 282 -4.80 2.52 17.81
C ALA A 282 -5.55 1.60 18.80
N VAL A 283 -4.92 1.23 19.92
CA VAL A 283 -5.48 0.33 20.94
C VAL A 283 -5.93 1.07 22.20
N ALA A 284 -5.61 2.37 22.30
CA ALA A 284 -5.99 3.26 23.40
C ALA A 284 -7.36 3.92 23.16
#